data_AF-R5ZV58-F1
#
_entry.id   AF-R5ZV58-F1
#
_cell.length_a   1.000
_cell.length_b   1.000
_cell.length_c   1.000
_cell.angle_alpha   90.00
_cell.angle_beta   90.00
_cell.angle_gamma   90.00
#
_symmetry.space_group_name_H-M   'P 1'
#
loop_
_entity.id
_entity.type
_entity.pdbx_description
1 polymer ?
#
loop_
_entity_poly.entity_id
_entity_poly.type
_entity_poly.pdbx_seq_one_letter_code
_entity_poly.pdbx_strand_id
1 'polypeptide(L)'
;MNNKIPKAIQLFLTFIKIGAFTFGGGYAMLPLIQKEIVEKKHWITDNDILEIVAISESTPGPIAINAATFVGFRICGFWGALFATLGVVIPSYLIILIISFVLKEFQSIKIIQYAFNGIRAGVLALIIKALWSMYIQCPKNIISYIIMACSFIFTALLNVNVLIVIISCAILGLVTSIVISRRKC
;
A
#
# COMPACT_ATOMS: atom_id res chain seq x y z
N MET A 1 -31.10 -10.77 23.82
CA MET A 1 -30.71 -10.32 22.45
C MET A 1 -29.32 -10.86 22.18
N ASN A 2 -29.20 -12.08 21.67
CA ASN A 2 -29.13 -12.38 20.23
C ASN A 2 -27.99 -11.63 19.53
N ASN A 3 -26.83 -12.30 19.40
CA ASN A 3 -25.95 -12.25 18.22
C ASN A 3 -24.71 -13.13 18.46
N LYS A 4 -24.84 -14.44 18.18
CA LYS A 4 -23.70 -15.36 17.99
C LYS A 4 -23.00 -15.09 16.65
N ILE A 5 -22.71 -13.83 16.34
CA ILE A 5 -21.87 -13.52 15.19
C ILE A 5 -20.43 -13.73 15.65
N PRO A 6 -19.69 -14.70 15.09
CA PRO A 6 -18.29 -14.93 15.46
C PRO A 6 -17.51 -13.63 15.32
N LYS A 7 -16.60 -13.37 16.27
CA LYS A 7 -15.83 -12.11 16.38
C LYS A 7 -15.15 -11.73 15.05
N ALA A 8 -14.77 -12.71 14.23
CA ALA A 8 -14.24 -12.54 12.88
C ALA A 8 -15.24 -11.90 11.89
N ILE A 9 -16.54 -12.22 11.95
CA ILE A 9 -17.56 -11.56 11.10
C ILE A 9 -17.82 -10.13 11.58
N GLN A 10 -17.80 -9.88 12.89
CA GLN A 10 -17.91 -8.50 13.39
C GLN A 10 -16.73 -7.64 12.94
N LEU A 11 -15.53 -8.23 12.88
CA LEU A 11 -14.32 -7.62 12.37
C LEU A 11 -14.47 -7.34 10.86
N PHE A 12 -14.92 -8.32 10.08
CA PHE A 12 -15.24 -8.16 8.66
C PHE A 12 -16.18 -6.98 8.39
N LEU A 13 -17.31 -6.91 9.10
CA LEU A 13 -18.29 -5.82 8.94
C LEU A 13 -17.72 -4.45 9.31
N THR A 14 -16.87 -4.39 10.34
CA THR A 14 -16.18 -3.15 10.69
C THR A 14 -15.19 -2.73 9.61
N PHE A 15 -14.41 -3.65 9.08
CA PHE A 15 -13.46 -3.33 8.03
C PHE A 15 -14.12 -3.07 6.67
N ILE A 16 -15.31 -3.61 6.39
CA ILE A 16 -16.17 -3.16 5.28
C ILE A 16 -16.50 -1.69 5.44
N LYS A 17 -16.96 -1.29 6.62
CA LYS A 17 -17.30 0.11 6.89
C LYS A 17 -16.07 1.00 6.75
N ILE A 18 -14.94 0.61 7.35
CA ILE A 18 -13.71 1.39 7.25
C ILE A 18 -13.26 1.50 5.78
N GLY A 19 -13.21 0.38 5.04
CA GLY A 19 -12.82 0.35 3.63
C GLY A 19 -13.73 1.17 2.72
N ALA A 20 -15.05 1.15 2.97
CA ALA A 20 -16.03 1.94 2.20
C ALA A 20 -15.98 3.45 2.48
N PHE A 21 -15.55 3.86 3.67
CA PHE A 21 -15.56 5.26 4.11
C PHE A 21 -14.16 5.88 4.29
N THR A 22 -13.11 5.21 3.83
CA THR A 22 -11.75 5.77 3.84
C THR A 22 -11.55 6.71 2.64
N PHE A 23 -11.40 8.00 2.92
CA PHE A 23 -11.07 9.03 1.93
C PHE A 23 -9.73 9.66 2.27
N GLY A 24 -8.78 9.68 1.33
CA GLY A 24 -7.45 10.28 1.55
C GLY A 24 -6.27 9.29 1.59
N GLY A 25 -6.46 8.05 1.14
CA GLY A 25 -5.38 7.06 1.01
C GLY A 25 -5.16 6.22 2.26
N GLY A 26 -4.04 5.48 2.31
CA GLY A 26 -3.83 4.47 3.33
C GLY A 26 -3.68 4.99 4.76
N TYR A 27 -3.04 6.15 4.94
CA TYR A 27 -2.91 6.78 6.27
C TYR A 27 -4.23 7.35 6.80
N ALA A 28 -5.15 7.76 5.92
CA ALA A 28 -6.48 8.23 6.32
C ALA A 28 -7.32 7.11 6.97
N MET A 29 -6.92 5.85 6.78
CA MET A 29 -7.55 4.70 7.40
C MET A 29 -7.21 4.54 8.88
N LEU A 30 -6.02 4.97 9.32
CA LEU A 30 -5.56 4.75 10.70
C LEU A 30 -6.46 5.42 11.74
N PRO A 31 -6.89 6.69 11.59
CA PRO A 31 -7.84 7.31 12.52
C PRO A 31 -9.19 6.58 12.57
N LEU A 32 -9.65 6.03 11.43
CA LEU A 32 -10.90 5.26 11.37
C LEU A 32 -10.76 3.92 12.12
N ILE A 33 -9.61 3.26 11.98
CA ILE A 33 -9.27 2.05 12.74
C ILE A 33 -9.21 2.37 14.24
N GLN A 34 -8.50 3.43 14.64
CA GLN A 34 -8.40 3.84 16.05
C GLN A 34 -9.79 4.10 16.66
N LYS A 35 -10.61 4.89 15.97
CA LYS A 35 -11.98 5.18 16.40
C LYS A 35 -12.87 3.94 16.50
N GLU A 36 -12.85 3.05 15.52
CA GLU A 36 -13.76 1.89 15.50
C GLU A 36 -13.26 0.70 16.33
N ILE A 37 -11.95 0.48 16.42
CA ILE A 37 -11.35 -0.70 17.05
C ILE A 37 -10.87 -0.41 18.49
N VAL A 38 -10.26 0.75 18.73
CA VAL A 38 -9.75 1.13 20.06
C VAL A 38 -10.84 1.83 20.86
N GLU A 39 -11.39 2.93 20.36
CA GLU A 39 -12.31 3.78 21.14
C GLU A 39 -13.70 3.15 21.30
N LYS A 40 -14.27 2.55 20.25
CA LYS A 40 -15.64 2.00 20.31
C LYS A 40 -15.71 0.55 20.78
N LYS A 41 -14.76 -0.28 20.31
CA LYS A 41 -14.79 -1.73 20.53
C LYS A 41 -13.84 -2.20 21.60
N HIS A 42 -12.85 -1.38 21.97
CA HIS A 42 -11.81 -1.71 22.95
C HIS A 42 -11.15 -3.08 22.68
N TRP A 43 -10.94 -3.41 21.41
CA TRP A 43 -10.37 -4.71 21.01
C TRP A 43 -8.85 -4.73 21.08
N ILE A 44 -8.23 -3.57 20.89
CA ILE A 44 -6.79 -3.33 21.02
C ILE A 44 -6.59 -1.95 21.67
N THR A 45 -5.36 -1.65 22.06
CA THR A 45 -4.94 -0.37 22.64
C THR A 45 -4.29 0.56 21.59
N ASP A 46 -4.10 1.83 21.93
CA ASP A 46 -3.36 2.77 21.07
C ASP A 46 -1.90 2.31 20.85
N ASN A 47 -1.28 1.68 21.85
CA ASN A 47 0.06 1.13 21.73
C ASN A 47 0.11 -0.01 20.70
N ASP A 48 -0.92 -0.87 20.66
CA ASP A 48 -1.02 -1.92 19.63
C ASP A 48 -1.11 -1.30 18.23
N ILE A 49 -1.81 -0.17 18.06
CA ILE A 49 -1.85 0.53 16.76
C ILE A 49 -0.46 1.01 16.34
N LEU A 50 0.33 1.57 17.26
CA LEU A 50 1.69 2.00 16.96
C LEU A 50 2.57 0.84 16.51
N GLU A 51 2.51 -0.30 17.21
CA GLU A 51 3.21 -1.54 16.80
C GLU A 51 2.75 -2.02 15.42
N ILE A 52 1.44 -2.01 15.17
CA ILE A 52 0.88 -2.45 13.90
C ILE A 52 1.31 -1.53 12.75
N VAL A 53 1.35 -0.21 12.96
CA VAL A 53 1.84 0.73 11.95
C VAL A 53 3.31 0.46 11.64
N ALA A 54 4.15 0.26 12.66
CA ALA A 54 5.56 -0.05 12.47
C ALA A 54 5.76 -1.34 11.66
N ILE A 55 5.01 -2.39 11.97
CA ILE A 55 5.05 -3.65 11.22
C ILE A 55 4.53 -3.46 9.79
N SER A 56 3.42 -2.73 9.63
CA SER A 56 2.78 -2.51 8.32
C SER A 56 3.68 -1.78 7.33
N GLU A 57 4.46 -0.80 7.81
CA GLU A 57 5.45 -0.05 7.05
C GLU A 57 6.72 -0.87 6.77
N SER A 58 7.09 -1.76 7.71
CA SER A 58 8.25 -2.64 7.53
C SER A 58 7.98 -3.73 6.50
N THR A 59 6.72 -4.14 6.34
CA THR A 59 6.32 -5.13 5.34
C THR A 59 6.03 -4.49 3.97
N PRO A 60 6.45 -5.10 2.86
CA PRO A 60 6.14 -4.58 1.53
C PRO A 60 4.63 -4.63 1.29
N GLY A 61 4.05 -3.52 0.83
CA GLY A 61 2.65 -3.46 0.40
C GLY A 61 1.94 -2.17 0.80
N PRO A 62 0.65 -2.02 0.44
CA PRO A 62 -0.15 -0.87 0.82
C PRO A 62 -0.44 -0.86 2.32
N ILE A 63 -0.09 0.23 3.01
CA ILE A 63 -0.28 0.37 4.46
C ILE A 63 -1.71 0.07 4.91
N ALA A 64 -2.74 0.47 4.14
CA ALA A 64 -4.14 0.20 4.47
C ALA A 64 -4.45 -1.29 4.61
N ILE A 65 -3.95 -2.10 3.68
CA ILE A 65 -4.20 -3.54 3.65
C ILE A 65 -3.38 -4.22 4.75
N ASN A 66 -2.11 -3.84 4.89
CA ASN A 66 -1.22 -4.39 5.92
C ASN A 66 -1.76 -4.08 7.32
N ALA A 67 -2.14 -2.83 7.60
CA ALA A 67 -2.71 -2.43 8.88
C ALA A 67 -4.00 -3.20 9.20
N ALA A 68 -4.92 -3.35 8.24
CA ALA A 68 -6.12 -4.15 8.42
C ALA A 68 -5.79 -5.62 8.74
N THR A 69 -4.85 -6.20 7.99
CA THR A 69 -4.40 -7.58 8.16
C THR A 69 -3.81 -7.80 9.56
N PHE A 70 -2.93 -6.92 10.03
CA PHE A 70 -2.26 -7.05 11.32
C PHE A 70 -3.18 -6.70 12.51
N VAL A 71 -4.07 -5.71 12.37
CA VAL A 71 -5.14 -5.47 13.35
C VAL A 71 -6.02 -6.71 13.47
N GLY A 72 -6.45 -7.27 12.34
CA GLY A 72 -7.24 -8.50 12.34
C GLY A 72 -6.51 -9.67 13.00
N PHE A 73 -5.23 -9.84 12.66
CA PHE A 73 -4.37 -10.86 13.25
C PHE A 73 -4.28 -10.73 14.78
N ARG A 74 -4.09 -9.51 15.28
CA ARG A 74 -4.01 -9.24 16.73
C ARG A 74 -5.29 -9.63 17.47
N ILE A 75 -6.46 -9.50 16.83
CA ILE A 75 -7.76 -9.69 17.48
C ILE A 75 -8.26 -11.15 17.43
N CYS A 76 -8.09 -11.82 16.29
CA CYS A 76 -8.63 -13.18 16.04
C CYS A 76 -7.63 -14.12 15.32
N GLY A 77 -6.34 -13.82 15.36
CA GLY A 77 -5.30 -14.62 14.68
C GLY A 77 -5.51 -14.69 13.17
N PHE A 78 -5.19 -15.84 12.57
CA PHE A 78 -5.31 -16.05 11.12
C PHE A 78 -6.67 -15.67 10.54
N TRP A 79 -7.76 -16.08 11.20
CA TRP A 79 -9.11 -15.75 10.74
C TRP A 79 -9.39 -14.26 10.83
N GLY A 80 -8.92 -13.59 11.88
CA GLY A 80 -9.03 -12.15 11.98
C GLY A 80 -8.30 -11.43 10.84
N ALA A 81 -7.07 -11.85 10.53
CA ALA A 81 -6.32 -11.31 9.41
C ALA A 81 -7.12 -11.44 8.11
N LEU A 82 -7.54 -12.66 7.76
CA LEU A 82 -8.30 -12.93 6.54
C LEU A 82 -9.58 -12.07 6.44
N PHE A 83 -10.39 -12.05 7.49
CA PHE A 83 -11.66 -11.32 7.47
C PHE A 83 -11.48 -9.79 7.49
N ALA A 84 -10.48 -9.25 8.20
CA ALA A 84 -10.20 -7.82 8.14
C ALA A 84 -9.73 -7.41 6.74
N THR A 85 -8.77 -8.14 6.16
CA THR A 85 -8.25 -7.88 4.81
C THR A 85 -9.35 -7.93 3.76
N LEU A 86 -10.17 -8.99 3.78
CA LEU A 86 -11.31 -9.11 2.86
C LEU A 86 -12.32 -7.98 3.08
N GLY A 87 -12.60 -7.62 4.33
CA GLY A 87 -13.52 -6.54 4.67
C GLY A 87 -13.08 -5.21 4.04
N VAL A 88 -11.79 -4.89 4.06
CA VAL A 88 -11.27 -3.64 3.45
C VAL A 88 -11.29 -3.69 1.92
N VAL A 89 -10.94 -4.83 1.33
CA VAL A 89 -10.71 -4.93 -0.12
C VAL A 89 -12.02 -5.05 -0.89
N ILE A 90 -13.00 -5.82 -0.38
CA ILE A 90 -14.25 -6.13 -1.08
C ILE A 90 -15.03 -4.87 -1.51
N PRO A 91 -15.24 -3.84 -0.67
CA PRO A 91 -15.97 -2.64 -1.06
C PRO A 91 -15.34 -1.94 -2.28
N SER A 92 -14.03 -1.70 -2.23
CA SER A 92 -13.31 -1.05 -3.33
C SER A 92 -13.30 -1.90 -4.60
N TYR A 93 -13.11 -3.22 -4.45
CA TYR A 93 -13.16 -4.15 -5.57
C TYR A 93 -14.52 -4.15 -6.28
N LEU A 94 -15.62 -4.23 -5.51
CA LEU A 94 -16.98 -4.22 -6.07
C LEU A 94 -17.29 -2.90 -6.79
N ILE A 95 -16.92 -1.76 -6.19
CA ILE A 95 -17.12 -0.45 -6.80
C ILE A 95 -16.40 -0.38 -8.16
N ILE A 96 -15.12 -0.77 -8.21
CA ILE A 96 -14.33 -0.76 -9.45
C ILE A 96 -14.91 -1.73 -10.48
N LEU A 97 -15.35 -2.91 -10.05
CA LEU A 97 -15.94 -3.91 -10.94
C LEU A 97 -17.23 -3.39 -11.59
N ILE A 98 -18.12 -2.77 -10.81
CA ILE A 98 -19.35 -2.15 -11.32
C ILE A 98 -19.03 -1.04 -12.32
N ILE A 99 -18.12 -0.13 -11.95
CA ILE A 99 -17.68 0.96 -12.82
C ILE A 99 -17.08 0.41 -14.12
N SER A 100 -16.25 -0.63 -14.04
CA SER A 100 -15.62 -1.25 -15.20
C SER A 100 -16.65 -1.87 -16.14
N PHE A 101 -17.67 -2.54 -15.62
CA PHE A 101 -18.74 -3.13 -16.44
C PHE A 101 -19.51 -2.05 -17.21
N VAL A 102 -19.87 -0.96 -16.53
CA VAL A 102 -20.56 0.18 -17.15
C VAL A 102 -19.67 0.84 -18.21
N LEU A 103 -18.40 1.12 -17.90
CA LEU A 103 -17.47 1.78 -18.82
C LEU A 103 -17.17 0.95 -20.07
N LYS A 104 -17.22 -0.38 -19.98
CA LYS A 104 -17.01 -1.27 -21.13
C LYS A 104 -18.05 -1.08 -22.22
N GLU A 105 -19.28 -0.70 -21.86
CA GLU A 105 -20.35 -0.42 -22.82
C GLU A 105 -20.09 0.89 -23.57
N PHE A 106 -19.55 1.90 -22.88
CA PHE A 106 -19.31 3.23 -23.44
C PHE A 106 -17.91 3.43 -24.04
N GLN A 107 -17.02 2.43 -23.95
CA GLN A 107 -15.62 2.55 -24.40
C GLN A 107 -15.47 2.84 -25.91
N SER A 108 -16.49 2.54 -26.73
CA SER A 108 -16.51 2.79 -28.18
C SER A 108 -16.64 4.27 -28.53
N ILE A 109 -17.10 5.11 -27.58
CA ILE A 109 -17.29 6.54 -27.80
C ILE A 109 -15.93 7.25 -27.77
N LYS A 110 -15.58 7.95 -28.85
CA LYS A 110 -14.30 8.68 -29.00
C LYS A 110 -13.99 9.62 -27.83
N ILE A 111 -14.99 10.34 -27.31
CA ILE A 111 -14.80 11.29 -26.19
C ILE A 111 -14.27 10.58 -24.93
N ILE A 112 -14.74 9.35 -24.68
CA ILE A 112 -14.36 8.57 -23.50
C ILE A 112 -12.92 8.04 -23.66
N GLN A 113 -12.53 7.65 -24.87
CA GLN A 113 -11.15 7.26 -25.16
C GLN A 113 -10.16 8.42 -24.95
N TYR A 114 -10.52 9.63 -25.39
CA TYR A 114 -9.73 10.83 -25.12
C TYR A 114 -9.66 11.14 -23.62
N ALA A 115 -10.77 10.99 -22.88
CA ALA A 115 -10.78 11.14 -21.44
C ALA A 115 -9.83 10.13 -20.75
N PHE A 116 -9.86 8.85 -21.14
CA PHE A 116 -8.93 7.85 -20.61
C PHE A 116 -7.46 8.14 -20.95
N ASN A 117 -7.17 8.70 -22.11
CA ASN A 117 -5.82 9.14 -22.45
C ASN A 117 -5.38 10.32 -21.56
N GLY A 118 -6.29 11.26 -21.27
CA GLY A 118 -6.05 12.34 -20.30
C GLY A 118 -5.77 11.80 -18.90
N ILE A 119 -6.58 10.84 -18.42
CA ILE A 119 -6.36 10.17 -17.13
C ILE A 119 -5.00 9.48 -17.09
N ARG A 120 -4.63 8.74 -18.14
CA ARG A 120 -3.30 8.09 -18.25
C ARG A 120 -2.16 9.10 -18.17
N ALA A 121 -2.29 10.24 -18.85
CA ALA A 121 -1.30 11.33 -18.76
C ALA A 121 -1.22 11.91 -17.34
N GLY A 122 -2.35 12.10 -16.67
CA GLY A 122 -2.41 12.54 -15.27
C GLY A 122 -1.74 11.56 -14.30
N VAL A 123 -1.99 10.26 -14.45
CA VAL A 123 -1.33 9.20 -13.66
C VAL A 123 0.18 9.21 -13.90
N LEU A 124 0.63 9.35 -15.15
CA LEU A 124 2.06 9.48 -15.46
C LEU A 124 2.69 10.69 -14.75
N ALA A 125 2.01 11.84 -14.77
CA ALA A 125 2.50 13.04 -14.07
C ALA A 125 2.61 12.83 -12.55
N LEU A 126 1.66 12.12 -11.94
CA LEU A 126 1.72 11.77 -10.51
C LEU A 126 2.88 10.83 -10.20
N ILE A 127 3.13 9.82 -11.04
CA ILE A 127 4.27 8.91 -10.90
C ILE A 127 5.59 9.68 -11.00
N ILE A 128 5.73 10.55 -12.01
CA ILE A 128 6.92 11.39 -12.17
C ILE A 128 7.11 12.31 -10.95
N LYS A 129 6.05 12.91 -10.43
CA LYS A 129 6.11 13.74 -9.22
C LYS A 129 6.58 12.95 -8.00
N ALA A 130 6.10 11.73 -7.82
CA ALA A 130 6.53 10.84 -6.74
C ALA A 130 8.02 10.49 -6.89
N LEU A 131 8.45 10.10 -8.10
CA LEU A 131 9.86 9.83 -8.42
C LEU A 131 10.75 11.05 -8.14
N TRP A 132 10.31 12.25 -8.54
CA TRP A 132 11.04 13.49 -8.30
C TRP A 132 11.18 13.80 -6.80
N SER A 133 10.09 13.63 -6.04
CA SER A 133 10.09 13.82 -4.59
C SER A 133 11.04 12.86 -3.88
N MET A 134 11.12 11.61 -4.33
CA MET A 134 12.10 10.63 -3.82
C MET A 134 13.53 10.99 -4.24
N TYR A 135 13.74 11.39 -5.50
CA TYR A 135 15.05 11.73 -6.02
C TYR A 135 15.73 12.87 -5.25
N ILE A 136 14.98 13.91 -4.86
CA ILE A 136 15.52 15.04 -4.10
C ILE A 136 16.06 14.59 -2.72
N GLN A 137 15.45 13.56 -2.12
CA GLN A 137 15.84 13.04 -0.81
C GLN A 137 17.01 12.05 -0.88
N CYS A 138 17.35 11.55 -2.07
CA CYS A 138 18.41 10.58 -2.26
C CYS A 138 19.82 11.21 -2.21
N PRO A 139 20.83 10.48 -1.68
CA PRO A 139 22.21 10.96 -1.66
C PRO A 139 22.80 11.04 -3.07
N LYS A 140 23.35 12.21 -3.42
CA LYS A 140 23.88 12.53 -4.76
C LYS A 140 25.34 12.08 -4.95
N ASN A 141 25.61 10.80 -4.70
CA ASN A 141 26.94 10.20 -4.86
C ASN A 141 27.09 9.50 -6.22
N ILE A 142 28.32 9.39 -6.73
CA ILE A 142 28.60 8.68 -8.00
C ILE A 142 28.07 7.24 -7.96
N ILE A 143 28.19 6.57 -6.81
CA ILE A 143 27.69 5.20 -6.59
C ILE A 143 26.17 5.15 -6.72
N SER A 144 25.44 6.13 -6.17
CA SER A 144 23.98 6.21 -6.29
C SER A 144 23.54 6.34 -7.76
N TYR A 145 24.23 7.18 -8.53
CA TYR A 145 23.95 7.34 -9.96
C TYR A 145 24.24 6.06 -10.76
N ILE A 146 25.32 5.34 -10.44
CA ILE A 146 25.64 4.05 -11.06
C ILE A 146 24.55 3.02 -10.77
N ILE A 147 24.14 2.88 -9.49
CA ILE A 147 23.06 1.94 -9.11
C ILE A 147 21.75 2.30 -9.84
N MET A 148 21.41 3.59 -9.92
CA MET A 148 20.23 4.06 -10.63
C MET A 148 20.29 3.76 -12.14
N ALA A 149 21.41 4.04 -12.81
CA ALA A 149 21.57 3.77 -14.23
C ALA A 149 21.55 2.26 -14.53
N CYS A 150 22.27 1.46 -13.75
CA CYS A 150 22.29 0.00 -13.90
C CYS A 150 20.91 -0.62 -13.67
N SER A 151 20.21 -0.24 -12.60
CA SER A 151 18.87 -0.75 -12.32
C SER A 151 17.85 -0.39 -13.41
N PHE A 152 17.94 0.82 -13.96
CA PHE A 152 17.13 1.23 -15.10
C PHE A 152 17.44 0.39 -16.34
N ILE A 153 18.72 0.18 -16.69
CA ILE A 153 19.12 -0.63 -17.84
C ILE A 153 18.66 -2.10 -17.69
N PHE A 154 18.90 -2.71 -16.53
CA PHE A 154 18.48 -4.09 -16.26
C PHE A 154 16.97 -4.28 -16.35
N THR A 155 16.20 -3.29 -15.90
CA THR A 155 14.73 -3.37 -15.92
C THR A 155 14.16 -3.02 -17.30
N ALA A 156 14.64 -1.96 -17.95
CA ALA A 156 14.06 -1.43 -19.18
C ALA A 156 14.51 -2.19 -20.44
N LEU A 157 15.74 -2.69 -20.50
CA LEU A 157 16.29 -3.33 -21.71
C LEU A 157 16.39 -4.85 -21.57
N LEU A 158 16.70 -5.35 -20.38
CA LEU A 158 16.98 -6.76 -20.15
C LEU A 158 15.80 -7.55 -19.57
N ASN A 159 14.66 -6.89 -19.32
CA ASN A 159 13.44 -7.49 -18.75
C ASN A 159 13.71 -8.37 -17.52
N VAL A 160 14.74 -8.03 -16.72
CA VAL A 160 15.07 -8.77 -15.52
C VAL A 160 13.94 -8.61 -14.51
N ASN A 161 13.63 -9.68 -13.78
CA ASN A 161 12.59 -9.64 -12.75
C ASN A 161 12.88 -8.53 -11.74
N VAL A 162 11.92 -7.62 -11.58
CA VAL A 162 12.00 -6.45 -10.69
C VAL A 162 12.36 -6.84 -9.25
N LEU A 163 11.91 -8.00 -8.77
CA LEU A 163 12.28 -8.51 -7.44
C LEU A 163 13.80 -8.70 -7.29
N ILE A 164 14.46 -9.26 -8.30
CA ILE A 164 15.92 -9.49 -8.28
C ILE A 164 16.66 -8.16 -8.31
N VAL A 165 16.16 -7.20 -9.09
CA VAL A 165 16.74 -5.85 -9.16
C VAL A 165 16.62 -5.14 -7.81
N ILE A 166 15.44 -5.19 -7.16
CA ILE A 166 15.24 -4.59 -5.84
C ILE A 166 16.17 -5.20 -4.79
N ILE A 167 16.26 -6.53 -4.73
CA ILE A 167 17.12 -7.23 -3.75
C ILE A 167 18.58 -6.90 -3.99
N SER A 168 19.04 -6.89 -5.24
CA SER A 168 20.44 -6.56 -5.57
C SER A 168 20.78 -5.10 -5.25
N CYS A 169 19.90 -4.15 -5.56
CA CYS A 169 20.05 -2.75 -5.18
C CYS A 169 20.09 -2.57 -3.65
N ALA A 170 19.23 -3.27 -2.90
CA ALA A 170 19.23 -3.21 -1.44
C ALA A 170 20.55 -3.72 -0.84
N ILE A 171 21.05 -4.87 -1.33
CA ILE A 171 22.34 -5.44 -0.87
C ILE A 171 23.50 -4.50 -1.22
N LEU A 172 23.60 -4.05 -2.48
CA LEU A 172 24.65 -3.14 -2.92
C LEU A 172 24.61 -1.80 -2.17
N GLY A 173 23.40 -1.27 -1.93
CA GLY A 173 23.20 -0.04 -1.15
C GLY A 173 23.67 -0.19 0.30
N LEU A 174 23.33 -1.30 0.96
CA LEU A 174 23.80 -1.60 2.32
C LEU A 174 25.33 -1.73 2.40
N VAL A 175 25.93 -2.50 1.50
CA VAL A 175 27.39 -2.72 1.47
C VAL A 175 28.12 -1.39 1.26
N THR A 176 27.69 -0.60 0.27
CA THR A 176 28.33 0.69 -0.04
C THR A 176 28.14 1.72 1.08
N SER A 177 26.96 1.75 1.72
CA SER A 177 26.70 2.59 2.89
C SER A 177 27.64 2.28 4.06
N ILE A 178 27.82 0.98 4.37
CA ILE A 178 28.71 0.53 5.45
C ILE A 178 30.17 0.90 5.14
N VAL A 179 30.62 0.69 3.89
CA VAL A 179 32.01 0.99 3.47
C VAL A 179 32.29 2.50 3.50
N ILE A 180 31.35 3.33 3.07
CA ILE A 180 31.51 4.79 3.08
C ILE A 180 31.44 5.34 4.51
N SER A 181 30.54 4.83 5.35
CA SER A 181 30.42 5.26 6.76
C SER A 181 31.68 4.92 7.57
N ARG A 182 32.40 3.85 7.23
CA ARG A 182 33.68 3.49 7.87
C ARG A 182 34.86 4.38 7.48
N ARG A 183 34.78 5.13 6.38
CA ARG A 183 35.85 6.04 5.92
C ARG A 183 35.75 7.46 6.48
N LYS A 184 34.65 7.80 7.18
CA LYS A 184 34.43 9.11 7.81
C LYS A 184 34.69 9.13 9.32
N CYS A 185 35.06 7.99 9.92
CA CYS A 185 35.70 7.90 11.23
C CYS A 185 37.21 7.84 11.05
#